data_AF-A0A4Y2IG03-F1
#
_entry.id   AF-A0A4Y2IG03-F1
#
_cell.length_a   1.000
_cell.length_b   1.000
_cell.length_c   1.000
_cell.angle_alpha   90.00
_cell.angle_beta   90.00
_cell.angle_gamma   90.00
#
_symmetry.space_group_name_H-M   'P 1'
#
loop_
_entity.id
_entity.type
_entity.pdbx_description
1 polymer ?
#
loop_
_entity_poly.entity_id
_entity_poly.type
_entity_poly.pdbx_seq_one_letter_code
_entity_poly.pdbx_strand_id
1 'polypeptide(L)' 'MPLNNKIAKCKLCVKTFDLSNMGRRAVSSHMNGIKHKKKVEASQKSASLFRCFTKSEQSSVINCADVKKTNSTDDELTVA' A
#
# COMPACT_ATOMS: atom_id res chain seq x y z
N MET A 1 25.82 -25.46 -0.15
CA MET A 1 25.37 -24.41 -1.09
C MET A 1 24.46 -23.46 -0.31
N PRO A 2 24.68 -22.13 -0.29
CA PRO A 2 23.95 -21.29 0.64
C PRO A 2 22.50 -21.10 0.16
N LEU A 3 21.56 -21.36 1.07
CA LEU A 3 20.11 -21.30 0.87
C LEU A 3 19.59 -19.92 1.30
N ASN A 4 20.07 -18.86 0.65
CA ASN A 4 19.71 -17.47 0.93
C ASN A 4 18.94 -16.89 -0.25
N ASN A 5 17.81 -17.53 -0.56
CA ASN A 5 16.82 -17.07 -1.52
C ASN A 5 16.10 -15.83 -0.97
N LYS A 6 16.48 -14.64 -1.45
CA LYS A 6 15.86 -13.37 -1.10
C LYS A 6 14.48 -13.28 -1.76
N ILE A 7 13.45 -13.83 -1.13
CA ILE A 7 12.09 -13.85 -1.67
C ILE A 7 11.23 -12.78 -0.99
N ALA A 8 10.45 -12.04 -1.77
CA ALA A 8 9.44 -11.12 -1.29
C ALA A 8 8.03 -11.62 -1.65
N LYS A 9 7.06 -11.52 -0.74
CA LYS A 9 5.68 -11.95 -0.96
C LYS A 9 4.69 -10.82 -0.68
N CYS A 10 3.81 -10.54 -1.64
CA CYS A 10 2.68 -9.66 -1.44
C CYS A 10 1.49 -10.44 -0.88
N LYS A 11 1.03 -10.10 0.33
CA LYS A 11 -0.10 -10.77 0.99
C LYS A 11 -1.43 -10.52 0.27
N LEU A 12 -1.66 -9.30 -0.23
CA LEU A 12 -2.90 -8.91 -0.90
C LEU A 12 -3.06 -9.53 -2.30
N CYS A 13 -1.94 -9.66 -3.01
CA CYS A 13 -1.94 -10.21 -4.36
C CYS A 13 -1.59 -11.70 -4.39
N VAL A 14 -1.15 -12.27 -3.26
CA VAL A 14 -0.62 -13.63 -3.12
C VAL A 14 0.45 -13.92 -4.18
N LYS A 15 1.29 -12.91 -4.46
CA LYS A 15 2.33 -12.99 -5.49
C LYS A 15 3.71 -13.03 -4.84
N THR A 16 4.52 -13.97 -5.30
CA THR A 16 5.89 -14.18 -4.85
C THR A 16 6.87 -13.61 -5.88
N PHE A 17 7.89 -12.93 -5.39
CA PHE A 17 8.96 -12.33 -6.18
C PHE A 17 10.28 -12.91 -5.68
N ASP A 18 11.03 -13.55 -6.56
CA ASP A 18 12.40 -13.94 -6.27
C ASP A 18 13.31 -12.74 -6.57
N LEU A 19 13.86 -12.09 -5.53
CA LEU A 19 14.70 -10.90 -5.69
C LEU A 19 16.06 -11.25 -6.30
N SER A 20 16.51 -12.51 -6.20
CA SER A 20 17.75 -12.95 -6.84
C SER A 20 17.63 -12.93 -8.36
N ASN A 21 16.46 -13.30 -8.90
CA ASN A 21 16.20 -13.33 -10.34
C ASN A 21 15.50 -12.05 -10.87
N MET A 22 14.50 -11.53 -10.15
CA MET A 22 13.65 -10.42 -10.62
C MET A 22 14.12 -9.04 -10.13
N GLY A 23 14.88 -9.00 -9.04
CA GLY A 23 15.34 -7.75 -8.41
C GLY A 23 14.26 -6.95 -7.70
N ARG A 24 14.69 -5.90 -6.97
CA ARG A 24 13.78 -5.01 -6.20
C ARG A 24 12.82 -4.22 -7.08
N ARG A 25 13.21 -3.90 -8.33
CA ARG A 25 12.39 -3.14 -9.28
C ARG A 25 11.06 -3.84 -9.59
N ALA A 26 11.04 -5.17 -9.65
CA ALA A 26 9.82 -5.94 -9.87
C ALA A 26 8.80 -5.75 -8.74
N VAL A 27 9.27 -5.69 -7.49
CA VAL A 27 8.41 -5.42 -6.32
C VAL A 27 7.91 -3.98 -6.34
N SER A 28 8.78 -2.99 -6.61
CA SER A 28 8.37 -1.58 -6.71
C SER A 28 7.32 -1.36 -7.81
N SER A 29 7.54 -1.97 -8.98
CA SER A 29 6.57 -1.94 -10.09
C SER A 29 5.25 -2.59 -9.70
N HIS A 30 5.29 -3.74 -9.01
CA HIS A 30 4.10 -4.39 -8.49
C HIS A 30 3.30 -3.50 -7.54
N MET A 31 3.96 -2.84 -6.58
CA MET A 31 3.31 -1.95 -5.62
C MET A 31 2.67 -0.73 -6.29
N ASN A 32 3.28 -0.19 -7.34
CA ASN A 32 2.71 0.94 -8.07
C ASN A 32 1.66 0.54 -9.12
N GLY A 33 1.51 -0.76 -9.42
CA GLY A 33 0.62 -1.27 -10.45
C GLY A 33 -0.86 -1.10 -10.11
N ILE A 34 -1.66 -0.78 -11.13
CA ILE A 34 -3.11 -0.53 -11.01
C ILE A 34 -3.84 -1.71 -10.33
N LYS A 35 -3.45 -2.95 -10.66
CA LYS A 35 -4.04 -4.16 -10.07
C LYS A 35 -3.82 -4.24 -8.56
N HIS A 36 -2.64 -3.85 -8.07
CA HIS A 36 -2.35 -3.84 -6.64
C HIS A 36 -3.15 -2.74 -5.93
N LYS A 37 -3.14 -1.52 -6.49
CA LYS A 37 -3.88 -0.37 -5.95
C LYS A 37 -5.38 -0.67 -5.78
N LYS A 38 -6.03 -1.22 -6.82
CA LYS A 38 -7.44 -1.65 -6.74
C LYS A 38 -7.70 -2.65 -5.61
N LYS A 39 -6.79 -3.61 -5.41
CA LYS A 39 -6.92 -4.59 -4.30
C LYS A 39 -6.73 -3.94 -2.93
N VAL A 40 -5.81 -2.98 -2.80
CA VAL A 40 -5.62 -2.20 -1.57
C VAL A 40 -6.89 -1.41 -1.24
N GLU A 41 -7.45 -0.70 -2.21
CA GLU A 41 -8.68 0.09 -2.02
C GLU A 41 -9.87 -0.79 -1.60
N ALA A 42 -10.07 -1.93 -2.28
CA ALA A 42 -11.12 -2.88 -1.91
C ALA A 42 -10.92 -3.44 -0.49
N SER A 43 -9.68 -3.76 -0.12
CA SER A 43 -9.34 -4.25 1.22
C SER A 43 -9.53 -3.20 2.31
N GLN A 44 -9.27 -1.92 2.03
CA GLN A 44 -9.54 -0.83 2.97
C GLN A 44 -11.05 -0.60 3.15
N LYS A 45 -11.81 -0.62 2.05
CA LYS A 45 -13.27 -0.45 2.08
C LYS A 45 -13.96 -1.57 2.87
N SER A 46 -13.55 -2.82 2.69
CA SER A 46 -14.14 -3.94 3.45
C SER A 46 -13.83 -3.83 4.95
N ALA A 47 -12.60 -3.48 5.34
CA ALA A 47 -12.24 -3.26 6.74
C ALA A 47 -13.08 -2.16 7.41
N SER A 48 -13.38 -1.08 6.69
CA SER A 48 -14.22 0.01 7.19
C SER A 48 -15.68 -0.41 7.45
N LEU A 49 -16.22 -1.38 6.69
CA LEU A 49 -17.58 -1.88 6.91
C LEU A 49 -17.69 -2.69 8.20
N PHE A 50 -16.68 -3.51 8.54
CA PHE A 50 -16.67 -4.25 9.80
C PHE A 50 -16.59 -3.34 11.03
N ARG A 51 -15.98 -2.16 10.91
CA ARG A 51 -15.87 -1.17 11.99
C ARG A 51 -17.19 -0.47 12.32
N CYS A 52 -18.18 -0.52 11.42
CA CYS A 52 -19.49 0.10 11.63
C CYS A 52 -20.42 -0.75 12.50
N PHE A 53 -20.22 -2.07 12.55
CA PHE A 53 -21.10 -2.99 13.28
C PHE A 53 -20.75 -3.18 14.76
N THR A 54 -19.57 -2.72 15.21
CA THR A 54 -19.12 -2.88 16.60
C THR A 54 -19.03 -1.55 17.33
N LYS A 55 -20.00 -0.65 17.13
CA LYS A 55 -20.13 0.56 17.94
C LYS A 55 -20.66 0.20 19.34
N SER A 56 -19.84 -0.53 20.10
CA SER A 56 -19.89 -0.52 21.56
C SER A 56 -18.66 0.25 22.02
N GLU A 57 -18.89 1.49 22.42
CA GLU A 57 -18.14 2.29 23.40
C GLU A 57 -16.80 1.66 23.86
N GLN A 58 -15.74 1.75 23.07
CA GLN A 58 -14.41 1.80 23.65
C GLN A 58 -13.49 2.70 22.85
N SER A 59 -13.22 3.82 23.51
CA SER A 59 -12.31 4.88 23.15
C SER A 59 -10.88 4.36 22.91
N SER A 60 -10.21 5.06 22.01
CA SER A 60 -8.75 5.18 21.85
C SER A 60 -7.98 4.15 21.00
N VAL A 61 -7.35 4.74 19.97
CA VAL A 61 -6.11 4.39 19.24
C VAL A 61 -6.07 3.14 18.36
N ILE A 62 -6.47 3.30 17.08
CA ILE A 62 -5.65 2.78 15.98
C ILE A 62 -5.45 3.92 14.98
N ASN A 63 -4.31 4.60 15.09
CA ASN A 63 -3.82 5.56 14.11
C ASN A 63 -3.16 4.77 12.97
N CYS A 64 -3.82 4.73 11.81
CA CYS A 64 -3.20 4.29 10.56
C CYS A 64 -3.19 5.49 9.62
N ALA A 65 -2.22 6.38 9.85
CA ALA A 65 -1.69 7.42 8.95
C ALA A 65 -2.67 7.96 7.89
N ASP A 66 -3.20 9.14 8.21
CA ASP A 66 -3.64 10.16 7.26
C ASP A 66 -2.65 10.28 6.09
N VAL A 67 -3.03 9.76 4.92
CA VAL A 67 -2.42 10.19 3.65
C VAL A 67 -3.37 11.22 3.07
N LYS A 68 -3.32 12.43 3.62
CA LYS A 68 -3.86 13.62 2.97
C LYS A 68 -3.04 13.88 1.70
N LYS A 69 -3.53 13.40 0.55
CA LYS A 69 -3.13 13.93 -0.76
C LYS A 69 -3.79 15.30 -0.91
N THR A 70 -3.13 16.36 -0.47
CA THR A 70 -3.37 17.69 -1.05
C THR A 70 -2.67 17.71 -2.40
N ASN A 71 -3.44 17.60 -3.47
CA ASN A 71 -3.01 18.09 -4.78
C ASN A 71 -2.96 19.62 -4.66
N SER A 72 -1.77 20.20 -4.69
CA SER A 72 -1.58 21.63 -4.96
C SER A 72 -0.85 21.74 -6.28
N THR A 73 -1.61 22.10 -7.31
CA THR A 73 -1.13 22.67 -8.56
C THR A 73 -1.04 24.17 -8.34
N ASP A 74 0.17 24.73 -8.31
CA ASP A 74 0.38 26.17 -8.52
C ASP A 74 1.72 26.31 -9.27
N ASP A 75 1.61 26.35 -10.59
CA ASP A 75 2.63 26.88 -11.51
C ASP A 75 2.68 28.40 -11.30
N GLU A 76 3.71 28.90 -10.61
CA GLU A 76 4.14 30.29 -10.76
C GLU A 76 5.67 30.36 -10.59
N LEU A 77 6.38 30.32 -11.72
CA LEU A 77 7.78 30.75 -11.79
C LEU A 77 7.78 32.21 -12.28
N THR A 78 7.90 33.15 -11.37
CA THR A 78 8.38 34.51 -11.67
C THR A 78 9.82 34.62 -11.17
N VAL A 79 10.76 34.83 -12.09
CA VAL A 79 12.12 35.28 -11.77
C VAL A 79 12.35 36.59 -12.52
N ALA A 80 12.90 37.54 -11.75
CA ALA A 80 13.11 38.96 -12.01
C ALA A 80 13.86 39.31 -13.30
#